data_AF-A0A158HMG2-F1
#
_entry.id   AF-A0A158HMG2-F1
#
_cell.length_a   1.000
_cell.length_b   1.000
_cell.length_c   1.000
_cell.angle_alpha   90.00
_cell.angle_beta   90.00
_cell.angle_gamma   90.00
#
_symmetry.space_group_name_H-M   'P 1'
#
loop_
_entity.id
_entity.type
_entity.pdbx_description
1 polymer ?
#
loop_
_entity_poly.entity_id
_entity_poly.type
_entity_poly.pdbx_seq_one_letter_code
_entity_poly.pdbx_strand_id
1 'polypeptide(L)'
;MSDEPIYVPSEASRDLTSIDLHPKAAGLNLFIGGLITFVYYAGFSDFKTTTVPWKVTGALTLLSSAVLLVQYLANRRRRRLIWEGIAATLGLLPTWLLLGSCWLAYFLFAPMPVSVRWTVLSPCLAGTAYWLIVVWRDYESDAERLGLLSRLYRVESDRIVYSAEASTVILTLKQRNPFSRLHFWGVSLAPLVGGIALSSVEHFQSTSGPHVVFLILSFFSYPMSQWILAYLGMRTVFFHVYLPFKIEKKTGKKVILAP
;
A
#
# COMPACT_ATOMS: atom_id res chain seq x y z
N MET A 1 -41.80 -17.68 -19.11
CA MET A 1 -40.64 -18.37 -18.52
C MET A 1 -39.51 -18.15 -19.50
N SER A 2 -38.76 -17.08 -19.29
CA SER A 2 -37.72 -16.59 -20.19
C SER A 2 -36.41 -17.27 -19.82
N ASP A 3 -35.89 -18.09 -20.74
CA ASP A 3 -34.57 -18.70 -20.65
C ASP A 3 -33.50 -17.60 -20.68
N GLU A 4 -32.94 -17.28 -19.51
CA GLU A 4 -31.69 -16.52 -19.45
C GLU A 4 -30.56 -17.39 -20.02
N PRO A 5 -29.81 -16.92 -21.02
CA PRO A 5 -28.65 -17.65 -21.51
C PRO A 5 -27.61 -17.73 -20.39
N ILE A 6 -27.33 -18.95 -19.94
CA ILE A 6 -26.22 -19.26 -19.04
C ILE A 6 -24.94 -18.78 -19.72
N TYR A 7 -24.36 -17.70 -19.19
CA TYR A 7 -23.05 -17.22 -19.60
C TYR A 7 -22.02 -18.31 -19.29
N VAL A 8 -21.63 -19.07 -20.32
CA VAL A 8 -20.51 -20.01 -20.25
C VAL A 8 -19.25 -19.20 -20.59
N PRO A 9 -18.37 -18.92 -19.62
CA PRO A 9 -17.13 -18.20 -19.90
C PRO A 9 -16.30 -19.04 -20.89
N SER A 10 -15.83 -18.42 -21.97
CA SER A 10 -14.96 -19.07 -22.96
C SER A 10 -13.75 -19.71 -22.28
N GLU A 11 -13.28 -20.87 -22.74
CA GLU A 11 -12.14 -21.58 -22.13
C GLU A 11 -10.88 -20.70 -21.99
N ALA A 12 -10.71 -19.70 -22.86
CA ALA A 12 -9.62 -18.72 -22.78
C ALA A 12 -9.67 -17.78 -21.57
N SER A 13 -10.85 -17.57 -20.96
CA SER A 13 -11.01 -16.76 -19.75
C SER A 13 -10.87 -17.57 -18.45
N ARG A 14 -10.81 -18.91 -18.54
CA ARG A 14 -10.68 -19.82 -17.39
C ARG A 14 -9.23 -20.01 -16.92
N ASP A 15 -8.27 -19.38 -17.58
CA ASP A 15 -6.83 -19.55 -17.29
C ASP A 15 -6.09 -18.23 -17.03
N LEU A 16 -6.82 -17.11 -17.02
CA LEU A 16 -6.31 -15.76 -16.82
C LEU A 16 -6.09 -15.51 -15.34
N THR A 17 -4.83 -15.52 -14.93
CA THR A 17 -4.46 -15.18 -13.56
C THR A 17 -4.19 -13.69 -13.41
N SER A 18 -4.29 -13.16 -12.19
CA SER A 18 -3.86 -11.78 -11.84
C SER A 18 -2.46 -11.43 -12.37
N ILE A 19 -1.57 -12.41 -12.47
CA ILE A 19 -0.21 -12.28 -13.01
C ILE A 19 -0.23 -11.81 -14.47
N ASP A 20 -1.21 -12.22 -15.28
CA ASP A 20 -1.30 -11.84 -16.69
C ASP A 20 -1.66 -10.36 -16.88
N LEU A 21 -2.15 -9.68 -15.83
CA LEU A 21 -2.41 -8.24 -15.81
C LEU A 21 -1.19 -7.40 -15.41
N HIS A 22 -0.11 -8.02 -14.91
CA HIS A 22 1.07 -7.30 -14.43
C HIS A 22 1.74 -6.39 -15.46
N PRO A 23 1.84 -6.72 -16.77
CA PRO A 23 2.38 -5.79 -17.75
C PRO A 23 1.54 -4.51 -17.91
N LYS A 24 0.21 -4.64 -17.89
CA LYS A 24 -0.72 -3.49 -17.93
C LYS A 24 -0.63 -2.68 -16.64
N ALA A 25 -0.56 -3.35 -15.49
CA ALA A 25 -0.38 -2.71 -14.18
C ALA A 25 0.97 -1.97 -14.09
N ALA A 26 2.05 -2.55 -14.63
CA ALA A 26 3.36 -1.90 -14.67
C ALA A 26 3.34 -0.63 -15.54
N GLY A 27 2.66 -0.67 -16.70
CA GLY A 27 2.46 0.51 -17.54
C GLY A 27 1.65 1.61 -16.83
N LEU A 28 0.55 1.24 -16.17
CA LEU A 28 -0.24 2.18 -15.38
C LEU A 28 0.57 2.75 -14.20
N ASN A 29 1.36 1.92 -13.52
CA ASN A 29 2.24 2.34 -12.44
C ASN A 29 3.31 3.32 -12.90
N LEU A 30 3.88 3.12 -14.09
CA LEU A 30 4.82 4.08 -14.68
C LEU A 30 4.14 5.41 -15.00
N PHE A 31 2.92 5.38 -15.55
CA PHE A 31 2.18 6.60 -15.87
C PHE A 31 1.82 7.39 -14.60
N ILE A 32 1.20 6.73 -13.62
CA ILE A 32 0.81 7.34 -12.34
C ILE A 32 2.05 7.78 -11.56
N GLY A 33 3.06 6.91 -11.43
CA GLY A 33 4.31 7.23 -10.73
C GLY A 33 5.13 8.33 -11.40
N GLY A 34 5.07 8.42 -12.73
CA GLY A 34 5.63 9.52 -13.51
C GLY A 34 4.95 10.86 -13.19
N LEU A 35 3.62 10.87 -13.14
CA LEU A 35 2.86 12.06 -12.74
C LEU A 35 3.20 12.51 -11.31
N ILE A 36 3.27 11.56 -10.37
CA ILE A 36 3.67 11.86 -8.98
C ILE A 36 5.08 12.45 -8.94
N THR A 37 6.02 11.84 -9.67
CA THR A 37 7.40 12.30 -9.74
C THR A 37 7.49 13.72 -10.30
N PHE A 38 6.68 14.04 -11.31
CA PHE A 38 6.56 15.38 -11.85
C PHE A 38 5.99 16.39 -10.82
N VAL A 39 4.94 16.02 -10.10
CA VAL A 39 4.37 16.85 -9.02
C VAL A 39 5.41 17.12 -7.93
N TYR A 40 6.15 16.09 -7.52
CA TYR A 40 7.23 16.22 -6.54
C TYR A 40 8.38 17.07 -7.05
N TYR A 41 8.72 16.94 -8.34
CA TYR A 41 9.71 17.81 -8.97
C TYR A 41 9.25 19.27 -8.92
N ALA A 42 8.04 19.57 -9.40
CA ALA A 42 7.49 20.93 -9.41
C ALA A 42 7.40 21.51 -7.99
N GLY A 43 6.75 20.81 -7.07
CA GLY A 43 6.51 21.31 -5.71
C GLY A 43 7.78 21.47 -4.88
N PHE A 44 8.79 20.59 -5.03
CA PHE A 44 10.05 20.72 -4.30
C PHE A 44 11.10 21.58 -5.00
N SER A 45 10.96 21.84 -6.31
CA SER A 45 11.83 22.79 -7.01
C SER A 45 11.67 24.21 -6.48
N ASP A 46 10.46 24.58 -6.06
CA ASP A 46 10.17 25.88 -5.45
C ASP A 46 10.84 26.08 -4.09
N PHE A 47 11.09 25.00 -3.34
CA PHE A 47 11.81 25.08 -2.06
C PHE A 47 13.31 25.33 -2.22
N LYS A 48 13.89 25.26 -3.44
CA LYS A 48 15.31 25.51 -3.79
C LYS A 48 16.38 24.82 -2.91
N THR A 49 15.99 23.84 -2.10
CA THR A 49 16.81 23.31 -1.00
C THR A 49 17.25 21.87 -1.22
N THR A 50 16.46 21.06 -1.94
CA THR A 50 16.86 19.68 -2.23
C THR A 50 16.23 19.10 -3.49
N THR A 51 17.02 18.39 -4.30
CA THR A 51 16.56 17.67 -5.51
C THR A 51 16.28 16.19 -5.26
N VAL A 52 16.33 15.76 -3.99
CA VAL A 52 16.17 14.37 -3.59
C VAL A 52 14.73 13.84 -3.72
N PRO A 53 13.65 14.58 -3.39
CA PRO A 53 12.29 14.04 -3.33
C PRO A 53 11.84 13.36 -4.62
N TRP A 54 11.96 14.06 -5.76
CA TRP A 54 11.55 13.53 -7.06
C TRP A 54 12.43 12.37 -7.54
N LYS A 55 13.73 12.37 -7.17
CA LYS A 55 14.63 11.25 -7.47
C LYS A 55 14.21 9.98 -6.73
N VAL A 56 13.81 10.13 -5.47
CA VAL A 56 13.31 9.02 -4.65
C VAL A 56 11.99 8.49 -5.20
N THR A 57 11.02 9.36 -5.52
CA THR A 57 9.74 8.91 -6.10
C THR A 57 9.93 8.26 -7.46
N GLY A 58 10.84 8.80 -8.29
CA GLY A 58 11.19 8.22 -9.59
C GLY A 58 11.83 6.84 -9.45
N ALA A 59 12.81 6.69 -8.55
CA ALA A 59 13.47 5.42 -8.27
C ALA A 59 12.48 4.37 -7.75
N LEU A 60 11.59 4.73 -6.82
CA LEU A 60 10.56 3.84 -6.29
C LEU A 60 9.55 3.43 -7.37
N THR A 61 9.15 4.35 -8.24
CA THR A 61 8.27 4.07 -9.38
C THR A 61 8.90 3.05 -10.31
N LEU A 62 10.13 3.30 -10.75
CA LEU A 62 10.87 2.39 -11.64
C LEU A 62 11.06 1.02 -11.00
N LEU A 63 11.44 0.98 -9.72
CA LEU A 63 11.60 -0.26 -8.97
C LEU A 63 10.28 -1.06 -8.91
N SER A 64 9.17 -0.40 -8.57
CA SER A 64 7.86 -1.06 -8.48
C SER A 64 7.42 -1.67 -9.81
N SER A 65 7.60 -0.94 -10.92
CA SER A 65 7.25 -1.42 -12.26
C SER A 65 8.21 -2.51 -12.75
N ALA A 66 9.51 -2.40 -12.45
CA ALA A 66 10.49 -3.44 -12.77
C ALA A 66 10.16 -4.75 -12.06
N VAL A 67 9.77 -4.70 -10.78
CA VAL A 67 9.40 -5.90 -10.02
C VAL A 67 8.16 -6.57 -10.60
N LEU A 68 7.14 -5.81 -11.01
CA LEU A 68 5.95 -6.37 -11.67
C LEU A 68 6.32 -7.09 -12.98
N LEU A 69 7.20 -6.51 -13.79
CA LEU A 69 7.66 -7.12 -15.04
C LEU A 69 8.52 -8.37 -14.81
N VAL A 70 9.47 -8.30 -13.87
CA VAL A 70 10.30 -9.46 -13.49
C VAL A 70 9.42 -10.59 -12.97
N GLN A 71 8.43 -10.27 -12.15
CA GLN A 71 7.52 -11.27 -11.59
C GLN A 71 6.59 -11.86 -12.67
N TYR A 72 6.12 -11.06 -13.64
CA TYR A 72 5.44 -11.59 -14.82
C TYR A 72 6.31 -12.60 -15.57
N LEU A 73 7.57 -12.26 -15.86
CA LEU A 73 8.47 -13.14 -16.61
C LEU A 73 8.83 -14.42 -15.83
N ALA A 74 9.13 -14.29 -14.54
CA ALA A 74 9.64 -15.39 -13.72
C ALA A 74 8.53 -16.29 -13.11
N ASN A 75 7.37 -15.72 -12.80
CA ASN A 75 6.32 -16.41 -12.03
C ASN A 75 5.09 -16.81 -12.85
N ARG A 76 4.93 -16.34 -14.10
CA ARG A 76 3.78 -16.71 -14.96
C ARG A 76 3.59 -18.22 -15.13
N ARG A 77 4.69 -18.99 -15.23
CA ARG A 77 4.62 -20.46 -15.35
C ARG A 77 4.48 -21.18 -14.01
N ARG A 78 4.96 -20.58 -12.92
CA ARG A 78 5.01 -21.23 -11.59
C ARG A 78 3.80 -20.88 -10.71
N ARG A 79 3.07 -19.81 -11.04
CA ARG A 79 1.85 -19.32 -10.38
C ARG A 79 1.94 -19.31 -8.84
N ARG A 80 3.13 -19.04 -8.28
CA ARG A 80 3.34 -19.08 -6.83
C ARG A 80 2.73 -17.84 -6.18
N LEU A 81 1.91 -18.06 -5.16
CA LEU A 81 1.17 -17.02 -4.45
C LEU A 81 2.12 -16.03 -3.72
N ILE A 82 3.20 -16.53 -3.11
CA ILE A 82 4.15 -15.69 -2.36
C ILE A 82 4.76 -14.58 -3.22
N TRP A 83 5.19 -14.93 -4.44
CA TRP A 83 5.79 -13.97 -5.36
C TRP A 83 4.76 -12.97 -5.89
N GLU A 84 3.51 -13.38 -6.03
CA GLU A 84 2.42 -12.47 -6.36
C GLU A 84 2.09 -11.54 -5.19
N GLY A 85 2.05 -12.03 -3.96
CA GLY A 85 1.85 -11.18 -2.79
C GLY A 85 2.95 -10.11 -2.65
N ILE A 86 4.21 -10.45 -2.91
CA ILE A 86 5.32 -9.49 -2.93
C ILE A 86 5.13 -8.47 -4.05
N ALA A 87 4.81 -8.92 -5.27
CA ALA A 87 4.60 -8.04 -6.41
C ALA A 87 3.39 -7.12 -6.23
N ALA A 88 2.28 -7.61 -5.68
CA ALA A 88 1.10 -6.83 -5.33
C ALA A 88 1.42 -5.80 -4.24
N THR A 89 2.18 -6.19 -3.20
CA THR A 89 2.61 -5.25 -2.16
C THR A 89 3.46 -4.11 -2.73
N LEU A 90 4.39 -4.42 -3.64
CA LEU A 90 5.21 -3.40 -4.31
C LEU A 90 4.41 -2.62 -5.36
N GLY A 91 3.39 -3.23 -5.98
CA GLY A 91 2.45 -2.58 -6.87
C GLY A 91 1.56 -1.54 -6.17
N LEU A 92 1.42 -1.60 -4.84
CA LEU A 92 0.73 -0.58 -4.04
C LEU A 92 1.59 0.67 -3.82
N LEU A 93 2.90 0.63 -4.09
CA LEU A 93 3.80 1.75 -3.84
C LEU A 93 3.38 3.02 -4.61
N PRO A 94 3.06 3.01 -5.91
CA PRO A 94 2.63 4.22 -6.61
C PRO A 94 1.35 4.82 -6.04
N THR A 95 0.39 3.99 -5.64
CA THR A 95 -0.85 4.44 -4.99
C THR A 95 -0.55 5.09 -3.63
N TRP A 96 0.34 4.49 -2.84
CA TRP A 96 0.79 5.08 -1.59
C TRP A 96 1.58 6.38 -1.82
N LEU A 97 2.43 6.44 -2.85
CA LEU A 97 3.14 7.64 -3.23
C LEU A 97 2.16 8.77 -3.59
N LEU A 98 1.08 8.48 -4.31
CA LEU A 98 0.08 9.46 -4.71
C LEU A 98 -0.69 10.03 -3.52
N LEU A 99 -1.19 9.15 -2.65
CA LEU A 99 -2.21 9.51 -1.66
C LEU A 99 -1.65 9.64 -0.24
N GLY A 100 -0.58 8.92 0.09
CA GLY A 100 -0.12 8.72 1.46
C GLY A 100 1.28 9.28 1.77
N SER A 101 2.13 9.49 0.77
CA SER A 101 3.54 9.83 1.03
C SER A 101 3.82 11.30 1.35
N CYS A 102 2.84 12.19 1.10
CA CYS A 102 3.05 13.64 1.14
C CYS A 102 3.50 14.15 2.52
N TRP A 103 2.90 13.67 3.62
CA TRP A 103 3.33 14.03 4.97
C TRP A 103 4.79 13.67 5.24
N LEU A 104 5.20 12.46 4.87
CA LEU A 104 6.56 11.98 5.10
C LEU A 104 7.56 12.79 4.26
N ALA A 105 7.23 13.02 2.99
CA ALA A 105 8.06 13.80 2.10
C ALA A 105 8.21 15.26 2.56
N TYR A 106 7.11 15.90 2.96
CA TYR A 106 7.13 17.26 3.45
C TYR A 106 8.03 17.38 4.70
N PHE A 107 7.78 16.57 5.73
CA PHE A 107 8.55 16.67 6.97
C PHE A 107 10.02 16.27 6.84
N LEU A 108 10.36 15.37 5.92
CA LEU A 108 11.75 14.97 5.68
C LEU A 108 12.53 15.99 4.86
N PHE A 109 11.93 16.56 3.82
CA PHE A 109 12.66 17.29 2.79
C PHE A 109 12.44 18.80 2.80
N ALA A 110 11.34 19.30 3.39
CA ALA A 110 11.13 20.73 3.47
C ALA A 110 12.15 21.37 4.44
N PRO A 111 12.59 22.62 4.16
CA PRO A 111 13.48 23.35 5.03
C PRO A 111 12.74 23.69 6.33
N MET A 112 13.10 23.03 7.43
CA MET A 112 12.53 23.28 8.74
C MET A 112 13.55 22.95 9.84
N PRO A 113 13.43 23.55 11.04
CA PRO A 113 14.27 23.19 12.18
C PRO A 113 14.16 21.71 12.53
N VAL A 114 15.29 21.09 12.85
CA VAL A 114 15.38 19.67 13.19
C VAL A 114 14.48 19.32 14.38
N SER A 115 14.34 20.22 15.35
CA SER A 115 13.44 20.07 16.50
C SER A 115 11.98 19.90 16.07
N VAL A 116 11.45 20.80 15.23
CA VAL A 116 10.07 20.74 14.73
C VAL A 116 9.84 19.46 13.92
N ARG A 117 10.81 19.11 13.06
CA ARG A 117 10.75 17.88 12.25
C ARG A 117 10.51 16.64 13.11
N TRP A 118 11.31 16.44 14.14
CA TRP A 118 11.21 15.23 14.97
C TRP A 118 10.01 15.24 15.91
N THR A 119 9.58 16.41 16.39
CA THR A 119 8.36 16.54 17.20
C THR A 119 7.12 16.07 16.44
N VAL A 120 7.07 16.27 15.12
CA VAL A 120 5.94 15.81 14.29
C VAL A 120 6.17 14.39 13.74
N LEU A 121 7.38 14.07 13.24
CA LEU A 121 7.64 12.76 12.65
C LEU A 121 7.56 11.61 13.66
N SER A 122 8.08 11.82 14.88
CA SER A 122 8.11 10.77 15.90
C SER A 122 6.72 10.21 16.24
N PRO A 123 5.72 11.02 16.63
CA PRO A 123 4.38 10.51 16.92
C PRO A 123 3.68 9.93 15.69
N CYS A 124 3.90 10.47 14.49
CA CYS A 124 3.33 9.92 13.26
C CYS A 124 3.91 8.54 12.92
N LEU A 125 5.23 8.36 13.04
CA LEU A 125 5.89 7.07 12.81
C LEU A 125 5.50 6.05 13.87
N ALA A 126 5.50 6.43 15.14
CA ALA A 126 5.07 5.57 16.24
C ALA A 126 3.60 5.16 16.10
N GLY A 127 2.73 6.11 15.75
CA GLY A 127 1.31 5.86 15.48
C GLY A 127 1.10 4.90 14.31
N THR A 128 1.88 5.06 13.24
CA THR A 128 1.88 4.15 12.08
C THR A 128 2.29 2.74 12.50
N ALA A 129 3.42 2.60 13.17
CA ALA A 129 3.92 1.29 13.60
C ALA A 129 2.94 0.59 14.54
N TYR A 130 2.41 1.32 15.54
CA TYR A 130 1.39 0.81 16.45
C TYR A 130 0.14 0.33 15.69
N TRP A 131 -0.33 1.11 14.72
CA TRP A 131 -1.51 0.75 13.93
C TRP A 131 -1.30 -0.53 13.12
N LEU A 132 -0.16 -0.66 12.45
CA LEU A 132 0.18 -1.85 11.67
C LEU A 132 0.24 -3.11 12.55
N ILE A 133 0.79 -3.00 13.78
CA ILE A 133 0.84 -4.11 14.75
C ILE A 133 -0.59 -4.50 15.18
N VAL A 134 -1.43 -3.53 15.49
CA VAL A 134 -2.82 -3.78 15.91
C VAL A 134 -3.59 -4.48 14.79
N VAL A 135 -3.49 -3.99 13.55
CA VAL A 135 -4.18 -4.58 12.39
C VAL A 135 -3.66 -5.99 12.08
N TRP A 136 -2.35 -6.21 12.21
CA TRP A 136 -1.77 -7.55 12.06
C TRP A 136 -2.35 -8.55 13.06
N ARG A 137 -2.44 -8.17 14.34
CA ARG A 137 -3.02 -9.00 15.40
C ARG A 137 -4.50 -9.29 15.16
N ASP A 138 -5.25 -8.31 14.66
CA ASP A 138 -6.64 -8.50 14.30
C ASP A 138 -6.77 -9.54 13.16
N TYR A 139 -5.92 -9.47 12.12
CA TYR A 139 -5.93 -10.48 11.05
C TYR A 139 -5.56 -11.88 11.55
N GLU A 140 -4.61 -12.00 12.48
CA GLU A 140 -4.27 -13.28 13.10
C GLU A 140 -5.46 -13.85 13.89
N SER A 141 -6.08 -13.03 14.73
CA SER A 141 -7.26 -13.43 15.50
C SER A 141 -8.45 -13.79 14.61
N ASP A 142 -8.72 -13.03 13.54
CA ASP A 142 -9.82 -13.29 12.62
C ASP A 142 -9.55 -14.55 11.77
N ALA A 143 -8.29 -14.79 11.39
CA ALA A 143 -7.91 -16.00 10.68
C ALA A 143 -8.18 -17.27 11.48
N GLU A 144 -7.90 -17.24 12.79
CA GLU A 144 -8.20 -18.34 13.70
C GLU A 144 -9.70 -18.45 13.97
N ARG A 145 -10.36 -17.35 14.33
CA ARG A 145 -11.78 -17.34 14.69
C ARG A 145 -12.71 -17.77 13.56
N LEU A 146 -12.44 -17.33 12.34
CA LEU A 146 -13.29 -17.60 11.18
C LEU A 146 -12.85 -18.84 10.39
N GLY A 147 -11.80 -19.54 10.84
CA GLY A 147 -11.25 -20.70 10.16
C GLY A 147 -10.83 -20.39 8.73
N LEU A 148 -10.27 -19.19 8.48
CA LEU A 148 -10.02 -18.70 7.12
C LEU A 148 -9.10 -19.64 6.33
N LEU A 149 -8.21 -20.37 7.01
CA LEU A 149 -7.32 -21.34 6.38
C LEU A 149 -8.07 -22.42 5.59
N SER A 150 -9.19 -22.96 6.11
CA SER A 150 -9.95 -24.00 5.40
C SER A 150 -10.83 -23.46 4.28
N ARG A 151 -11.14 -22.16 4.31
CA ARG A 151 -11.93 -21.46 3.27
C ARG A 151 -11.08 -20.89 2.14
N LEU A 152 -9.87 -20.43 2.46
CA LEU A 152 -8.95 -19.79 1.50
C LEU A 152 -8.13 -20.81 0.71
N TYR A 153 -7.82 -21.96 1.31
CA TYR A 153 -6.91 -22.95 0.74
C TYR A 153 -7.60 -24.29 0.52
N ARG A 154 -7.63 -24.73 -0.75
CA ARG A 154 -8.07 -26.08 -1.12
C ARG A 154 -6.84 -26.98 -1.21
N VAL A 155 -6.79 -28.00 -0.37
CA VAL A 155 -5.69 -28.98 -0.38
C VAL A 155 -5.95 -29.99 -1.49
N GLU A 156 -5.08 -30.03 -2.49
CA GLU A 156 -5.03 -31.07 -3.51
C GLU A 156 -3.89 -32.07 -3.21
N SER A 157 -3.90 -33.21 -3.91
CA SER A 157 -2.99 -34.33 -3.69
C SER A 157 -1.50 -33.92 -3.71
N ASP A 158 -1.12 -32.98 -4.58
CA ASP A 158 0.28 -32.54 -4.80
C ASP A 158 0.52 -31.03 -4.51
N ARG A 159 -0.54 -30.24 -4.30
CA ARG A 159 -0.45 -28.77 -4.19
C ARG A 159 -1.56 -28.19 -3.33
N ILE A 160 -1.40 -26.94 -2.92
CA ILE A 160 -2.44 -26.19 -2.21
C ILE A 160 -2.87 -25.02 -3.11
N VAL A 161 -4.14 -25.00 -3.48
CA VAL A 161 -4.70 -24.00 -4.39
C VAL A 161 -5.40 -22.92 -3.59
N TYR A 162 -5.04 -21.66 -3.85
CA TYR A 162 -5.71 -20.50 -3.29
C TYR A 162 -6.99 -20.22 -4.09
N SER A 163 -8.16 -20.34 -3.44
CA SER A 163 -9.47 -20.28 -4.11
C SER A 163 -9.76 -18.89 -4.69
N ALA A 164 -10.42 -18.80 -5.85
CA ALA A 164 -10.87 -17.53 -6.42
C ALA A 164 -11.87 -16.78 -5.49
N GLU A 165 -12.65 -17.54 -4.71
CA GLU A 165 -13.58 -17.02 -3.69
C GLU A 165 -12.86 -16.45 -2.45
N ALA A 166 -11.55 -16.63 -2.34
CA ALA A 166 -10.77 -16.05 -1.25
C ALA A 166 -10.88 -14.52 -1.23
N SER A 167 -10.94 -13.89 -2.41
CA SER A 167 -11.06 -12.44 -2.54
C SER A 167 -12.34 -11.89 -1.90
N THR A 168 -13.48 -12.57 -2.08
CA THR A 168 -14.79 -12.19 -1.54
C THR A 168 -14.89 -12.47 -0.05
N VAL A 169 -14.33 -13.59 0.42
CA VAL A 169 -14.27 -13.93 1.85
C VAL A 169 -13.41 -12.92 2.61
N ILE A 170 -12.28 -12.47 2.05
CA ILE A 170 -11.43 -11.46 2.71
C ILE A 170 -12.10 -10.07 2.69
N LEU A 171 -12.94 -9.76 1.69
CA LEU A 171 -13.72 -8.51 1.66
C LEU A 171 -14.78 -8.43 2.76
N THR A 172 -15.30 -9.57 3.23
CA THR A 172 -16.32 -9.65 4.30
C THR A 172 -15.74 -9.62 5.71
N LEU A 173 -14.40 -9.64 5.86
CA LEU A 173 -13.75 -9.50 7.18
C LEU A 173 -14.07 -8.14 7.80
N LYS A 174 -14.27 -8.12 9.13
CA LYS A 174 -14.66 -6.91 9.87
C LYS A 174 -13.56 -5.86 9.75
N GLN A 175 -13.84 -4.83 8.95
CA GLN A 175 -12.86 -3.81 8.61
C GLN A 175 -12.69 -2.83 9.78
N ARG A 176 -11.48 -2.72 10.34
CA ARG A 176 -11.13 -1.59 11.20
C ARG A 176 -10.82 -0.39 10.32
N ASN A 177 -11.80 0.50 10.19
CA ASN A 177 -11.63 1.74 9.46
C ASN A 177 -10.76 2.72 10.28
N PRO A 178 -9.57 3.14 9.81
CA PRO A 178 -8.78 4.17 10.49
C PRO A 178 -9.51 5.52 10.56
N PHE A 179 -10.41 5.81 9.60
CA PHE A 179 -11.18 7.05 9.58
C PHE A 179 -12.21 7.16 10.71
N SER A 180 -12.63 6.04 11.32
CA SER A 180 -13.58 6.04 12.44
C SER A 180 -12.91 6.19 13.81
N ARG A 181 -11.57 6.20 13.86
CA ARG A 181 -10.79 6.26 15.11
C ARG A 181 -10.22 7.65 15.33
N LEU A 182 -10.78 8.35 16.32
CA LEU A 182 -10.45 9.75 16.65
C LEU A 182 -8.95 10.02 16.85
N HIS A 183 -8.18 9.04 17.34
CA HIS A 183 -6.73 9.19 17.55
C HIS A 183 -5.94 9.35 16.25
N PHE A 184 -6.40 8.82 15.11
CA PHE A 184 -5.75 9.06 13.82
C PHE A 184 -5.93 10.50 13.36
N TRP A 185 -7.12 11.06 13.57
CA TRP A 185 -7.38 12.48 13.32
C TRP A 185 -6.59 13.37 14.27
N GLY A 186 -6.48 12.99 15.54
CA GLY A 186 -5.64 13.67 16.53
C GLY A 186 -4.17 13.75 16.11
N VAL A 187 -3.57 12.63 15.66
CA VAL A 187 -2.18 12.61 15.18
C VAL A 187 -2.06 13.36 13.84
N SER A 188 -3.09 13.34 12.99
CA SER A 188 -3.12 14.10 11.73
C SER A 188 -3.08 15.61 11.95
N LEU A 189 -3.54 16.11 13.11
CA LEU A 189 -3.44 17.53 13.48
C LEU A 189 -1.99 17.97 13.77
N ALA A 190 -1.07 17.04 14.09
CA ALA A 190 0.32 17.37 14.40
C ALA A 190 1.02 18.16 13.27
N PRO A 191 0.83 17.81 11.99
CA PRO A 191 1.24 18.65 10.87
C PRO A 191 0.72 20.09 10.95
N LEU A 192 -0.58 20.30 11.20
CA LEU A 192 -1.19 21.64 11.24
C LEU A 192 -0.69 22.45 12.43
N VAL A 193 -0.56 21.83 13.61
CA VAL A 193 0.04 22.47 14.80
C VAL A 193 1.50 22.83 14.54
N GLY A 194 2.26 21.96 13.88
CA GLY A 194 3.63 22.23 13.45
C GLY A 194 3.70 23.41 12.47
N GLY A 195 2.75 23.51 11.54
CA GLY A 195 2.62 24.66 10.63
C GLY A 195 2.37 25.99 11.35
N ILE A 196 1.48 25.99 12.34
CA ILE A 196 1.21 27.17 13.19
C ILE A 196 2.47 27.53 14.00
N ALA A 197 3.15 26.55 14.58
CA ALA A 197 4.40 26.77 15.33
C ALA A 197 5.55 27.29 14.45
N LEU A 198 5.56 26.97 13.15
CA LEU A 198 6.51 27.53 12.19
C LEU A 198 6.16 29.00 11.85
N SER A 199 4.87 29.34 11.76
CA SER A 199 4.41 30.71 11.46
C SER A 199 4.70 31.73 12.58
N SER A 200 4.94 31.26 13.81
CA SER A 200 5.31 32.11 14.96
C SER A 200 6.81 32.38 15.07
N VAL A 201 7.64 31.76 14.23
CA VAL A 201 9.10 32.02 14.16
C VAL A 201 9.33 33.06 13.06
N GLU A 202 9.93 34.21 13.41
CA GLU A 202 10.15 35.37 12.51
C GLU A 202 10.78 35.02 11.15
N HIS A 203 11.55 33.93 11.06
CA HIS A 203 12.17 33.44 9.83
C HIS A 203 11.18 32.92 8.76
N PHE A 204 9.91 32.73 9.13
CA PHE A 204 8.84 32.21 8.24
C PHE A 204 7.74 33.23 7.93
N GLN A 205 7.85 34.50 8.35
CA GLN A 205 6.83 35.53 8.09
C GLN A 205 6.60 35.82 6.61
N SER A 206 7.55 35.46 5.74
CA SER A 206 7.35 35.40 4.29
C SER A 206 6.88 34.00 3.87
N THR A 207 5.76 33.52 4.43
CA THR A 207 5.24 32.16 4.20
C THR A 207 5.13 31.90 2.69
N SER A 208 6.12 31.23 2.13
CA SER A 208 6.10 30.84 0.72
C SER A 208 4.93 29.87 0.56
N GLY A 209 3.99 30.20 -0.34
CA GLY A 209 2.78 29.40 -0.63
C GLY A 209 2.95 27.87 -0.61
N PRO A 210 4.08 27.29 -1.07
CA PRO A 210 4.31 25.85 -1.00
C PRO A 210 4.18 25.22 0.39
N HIS A 211 4.64 25.86 1.47
CA HIS A 211 4.57 25.28 2.82
C HIS A 211 3.13 25.00 3.26
N VAL A 212 2.22 25.94 3.05
CA VAL A 212 0.81 25.81 3.43
C VAL A 212 0.13 24.69 2.65
N VAL A 213 0.40 24.60 1.34
CA VAL A 213 -0.16 23.55 0.47
C VAL A 213 0.31 22.16 0.94
N PHE A 214 1.61 21.99 1.18
CA PHE A 214 2.15 20.71 1.65
C PHE A 214 1.68 20.36 3.06
N LEU A 215 1.45 21.33 3.95
CA LEU A 215 0.88 21.09 5.28
C LEU A 215 -0.55 20.56 5.21
N ILE A 216 -1.40 21.17 4.38
CA ILE A 216 -2.78 20.70 4.17
C ILE A 216 -2.77 19.30 3.54
N LEU A 217 -1.94 19.08 2.52
CA LEU A 217 -1.79 17.75 1.92
C LEU A 217 -1.24 16.73 2.93
N SER A 218 -0.36 17.13 3.84
CA SER A 218 0.17 16.27 4.91
C SER A 218 -0.95 15.83 5.87
N PHE A 219 -1.84 16.74 6.23
CA PHE A 219 -2.99 16.45 7.10
C PHE A 219 -3.89 15.34 6.52
N PHE A 220 -4.17 15.39 5.21
CA PHE A 220 -5.00 14.36 4.55
C PHE A 220 -4.23 13.10 4.16
N SER A 221 -2.95 13.23 3.83
CA SER A 221 -2.13 12.08 3.40
C SER A 221 -1.75 11.16 4.54
N TYR A 222 -1.65 11.64 5.78
CA TYR A 222 -1.38 10.75 6.92
C TYR A 222 -2.48 9.70 7.13
N PRO A 223 -3.78 10.03 7.29
CA PRO A 223 -4.83 9.02 7.45
C PRO A 223 -4.99 8.15 6.20
N MET A 224 -4.80 8.71 5.01
CA MET A 224 -4.75 7.93 3.76
C MET A 224 -3.59 6.92 3.75
N SER A 225 -2.41 7.32 4.21
CA SER A 225 -1.25 6.44 4.37
C SER A 225 -1.57 5.30 5.35
N GLN A 226 -2.20 5.59 6.48
CA GLN A 226 -2.61 4.55 7.43
C GLN A 226 -3.59 3.56 6.82
N TRP A 227 -4.57 4.07 6.05
CA TRP A 227 -5.52 3.23 5.36
C TRP A 227 -4.84 2.35 4.32
N ILE A 228 -4.02 2.90 3.42
CA ILE A 228 -3.34 2.13 2.38
C ILE A 228 -2.39 1.09 2.99
N LEU A 229 -1.53 1.50 3.92
CA LEU A 229 -0.54 0.60 4.51
C LEU A 229 -1.18 -0.51 5.33
N ALA A 230 -2.16 -0.18 6.19
CA ALA A 230 -2.77 -1.17 7.07
C ALA A 230 -3.81 -2.03 6.34
N TYR A 231 -4.65 -1.44 5.51
CA TYR A 231 -5.74 -2.19 4.88
C TYR A 231 -5.32 -2.88 3.58
N LEU A 232 -4.58 -2.22 2.70
CA LEU A 232 -4.15 -2.82 1.43
C LEU A 232 -2.81 -3.54 1.60
N GLY A 233 -1.85 -2.91 2.26
CA GLY A 233 -0.51 -3.44 2.48
C GLY A 233 -0.53 -4.67 3.39
N MET A 234 -0.90 -4.50 4.67
CA MET A 234 -0.83 -5.60 5.65
C MET A 234 -1.77 -6.76 5.29
N ARG A 235 -2.93 -6.50 4.69
CA ARG A 235 -3.81 -7.55 4.16
C ARG A 235 -3.11 -8.39 3.08
N THR A 236 -2.50 -7.73 2.10
CA THR A 236 -1.78 -8.41 1.02
C THR A 236 -0.63 -9.22 1.60
N VAL A 237 0.19 -8.62 2.47
CA VAL A 237 1.32 -9.29 3.12
C VAL A 237 0.85 -10.49 3.96
N PHE A 238 -0.20 -10.33 4.78
CA PHE A 238 -0.68 -11.39 5.66
C PHE A 238 -1.24 -12.57 4.84
N PHE A 239 -2.15 -12.30 3.91
CA PHE A 239 -2.88 -13.35 3.19
C PHE A 239 -2.11 -13.96 2.02
N HIS A 240 -1.28 -13.17 1.31
CA HIS A 240 -0.57 -13.64 0.10
C HIS A 240 0.91 -13.95 0.33
N VAL A 241 1.49 -13.54 1.46
CA VAL A 241 2.91 -13.83 1.78
C VAL A 241 3.04 -14.67 3.06
N TYR A 242 2.55 -14.19 4.20
CA TYR A 242 2.78 -14.83 5.49
C TYR A 242 2.03 -16.16 5.66
N LEU A 243 0.72 -16.19 5.42
CA LEU A 243 -0.06 -17.42 5.48
C LEU A 243 0.45 -18.52 4.54
N PRO A 244 0.67 -18.27 3.23
CA PRO A 244 1.16 -19.31 2.35
C PRO A 244 2.54 -19.78 2.76
N PHE A 245 3.45 -18.89 3.17
CA PHE A 245 4.75 -19.29 3.68
C PHE A 245 4.66 -20.19 4.93
N LYS A 246 3.76 -19.87 5.88
CA LYS A 246 3.51 -20.68 7.07
C LYS A 246 2.94 -22.06 6.72
N ILE A 247 2.10 -22.15 5.69
CA ILE A 247 1.53 -23.41 5.20
C ILE A 247 2.60 -24.23 4.45
N GLU A 248 3.35 -23.63 3.53
CA GLU A 248 4.43 -24.31 2.80
C GLU A 248 5.45 -24.92 3.77
N LYS A 249 5.81 -24.20 4.84
CA LYS A 249 6.72 -24.70 5.89
C LYS A 249 6.14 -25.88 6.69
N LYS A 250 4.82 -25.92 6.91
CA LYS A 250 4.16 -26.98 7.67
C LYS A 250 3.85 -28.22 6.83
N THR A 251 3.44 -28.04 5.59
CA THR A 251 2.94 -29.13 4.73
C THR A 251 3.99 -29.61 3.73
N GLY A 252 5.05 -28.83 3.48
CA GLY A 252 6.07 -29.10 2.45
C GLY A 252 5.56 -28.91 1.01
N LYS A 253 4.27 -28.60 0.83
CA LYS A 253 3.61 -28.42 -0.47
C LYS A 253 3.61 -26.96 -0.87
N LYS A 254 3.80 -26.69 -2.16
CA LYS A 254 3.78 -25.33 -2.72
C LYS A 254 2.35 -24.80 -2.84
N VAL A 255 2.18 -23.51 -2.56
CA VAL A 255 0.89 -22.82 -2.70
C VAL A 255 0.83 -22.09 -4.03
N ILE A 256 -0.18 -22.42 -4.84
CA ILE A 256 -0.39 -21.81 -6.16
C ILE A 256 -1.73 -21.07 -6.24
N LEU A 257 -1.77 -20.08 -7.11
CA LEU A 257 -3.00 -19.37 -7.48
C LEU A 257 -3.93 -20.29 -8.28
N ALA A 258 -5.22 -20.26 -7.96
CA ALA A 258 -6.23 -20.80 -8.85
C ALA A 258 -6.18 -20.09 -10.22
N PRO A 259 -6.38 -20.81 -11.33
CA PRO A 259 -6.67 -20.23 -12.63
C PRO A 259 -7.97 -19.41 -12.63
#